data_AF-A0A9E2AH99-F1
#
_entry.id   AF-A0A9E2AH99-F1
#
_cell.length_a   1.000
_cell.length_b   1.000
_cell.length_c   1.000
_cell.angle_alpha   90.00
_cell.angle_beta   90.00
_cell.angle_gamma   90.00
#
_symmetry.space_group_name_H-M   'P 1'
#
loop_
_entity.id
_entity.type
_entity.pdbx_description
1 polymer ?
#
loop_
_entity_poly.entity_id
_entity_poly.type
_entity_poly.pdbx_seq_one_letter_code
_entity_poly.pdbx_strand_id
1 'polypeptide(L)'
;MLPSLPPVLALPELPEPEAESWLVYDVTNDVLLAADNIDDRRAMASVTKLMTVLVALDRGRLDDLVTVSETAAGVGEAEVGLVAGEQWTLRELLTAIMVRSGNDAAVA
;
A
#
# COMPACT_ATOMS: atom_id res chain seq x y z
N MET A 1 45.59 -3.59 -7.79
CA MET A 1 44.89 -4.51 -6.88
C MET A 1 43.50 -3.94 -6.69
N LEU A 2 42.45 -4.74 -6.84
CA LEU A 2 41.09 -4.32 -6.50
C LEU A 2 41.01 -4.16 -4.97
N PRO A 3 40.34 -3.13 -4.44
CA PRO A 3 40.14 -3.00 -3.00
C PRO A 3 39.40 -4.23 -2.47
N SER A 4 39.85 -4.74 -1.32
CA SER A 4 39.19 -5.85 -0.64
C SER A 4 37.74 -5.47 -0.35
N LEU A 5 36.81 -6.36 -0.68
CA LEU A 5 35.41 -6.22 -0.28
C LEU A 5 35.36 -6.03 1.25
N PRO A 6 34.52 -5.10 1.77
CA PRO A 6 34.36 -4.95 3.20
C PRO A 6 33.93 -6.30 3.81
N PRO A 7 34.34 -6.61 5.05
CA PRO A 7 33.95 -7.83 5.71
C PRO A 7 32.41 -7.91 5.71
N VAL A 8 31.88 -9.00 5.17
CA VAL A 8 30.47 -9.35 5.30
C VAL A 8 30.21 -9.46 6.79
N LEU A 9 29.44 -8.52 7.36
CA LEU A 9 28.85 -8.75 8.67
C LEU A 9 28.10 -10.07 8.53
N ALA A 10 28.45 -11.07 9.33
CA ALA A 10 27.67 -12.31 9.40
C ALA A 10 26.27 -11.90 9.86
N LEU A 11 25.36 -11.72 8.92
CA LEU A 11 23.96 -11.55 9.21
C LEU A 11 23.53 -12.84 9.92
N PRO A 12 22.83 -12.77 11.07
CA PRO A 12 22.22 -13.96 11.64
C PRO A 12 21.40 -14.67 10.56
N GLU A 13 21.27 -16.01 10.66
CA GLU A 13 20.34 -16.73 9.78
C GLU A 13 18.99 -16.01 9.81
N LEU A 14 18.60 -15.46 8.66
CA LEU A 14 17.35 -14.75 8.53
C LEU A 14 16.23 -15.80 8.57
N PRO A 15 15.14 -15.56 9.31
CA PRO A 15 13.99 -16.44 9.22
C PRO A 15 13.52 -16.49 7.77
N GLU A 16 13.35 -17.68 7.21
CA GLU A 16 12.78 -17.86 5.88
C GLU A 16 11.25 -17.71 5.98
N PRO A 17 10.66 -16.64 5.42
CA PRO A 17 9.22 -16.47 5.44
C PRO A 17 8.55 -17.47 4.50
N GLU A 18 7.31 -17.85 4.81
CA GLU A 18 6.48 -18.70 3.92
C GLU A 18 6.04 -17.97 2.63
N ALA A 19 6.32 -16.67 2.52
CA ALA A 19 5.95 -15.87 1.37
C ALA A 19 6.80 -16.24 0.14
N GLU A 20 6.14 -16.49 -0.98
CA GLU A 20 6.81 -16.83 -2.25
C GLU A 20 7.69 -15.69 -2.81
N SER A 21 7.45 -14.43 -2.41
CA SER A 21 8.26 -13.23 -2.77
C SER A 21 8.24 -12.29 -1.59
N TRP A 22 9.40 -11.75 -1.25
CA TRP A 22 9.57 -10.84 -0.14
C TRP A 22 10.85 -10.04 -0.28
N LEU A 23 10.90 -8.90 0.40
CA LEU A 23 12.12 -8.13 0.56
C LEU A 23 12.12 -7.39 1.88
N VAL A 24 13.32 -7.09 2.38
CA VAL A 24 13.56 -6.21 3.50
C VAL A 24 14.46 -5.08 3.02
N TYR A 25 13.95 -3.85 3.12
CA TYR A 25 14.63 -2.66 2.65
C TYR A 25 14.83 -1.67 3.79
N ASP A 26 16.06 -1.17 3.93
CA ASP A 26 16.35 -0.03 4.79
C ASP A 26 16.13 1.27 4.01
N VAL A 27 14.98 1.90 4.25
CA VAL A 27 14.61 3.18 3.62
C VAL A 27 15.47 4.37 4.06
N THR A 28 16.18 4.26 5.20
CA THR A 28 17.01 5.36 5.73
C THR A 28 18.38 5.38 5.07
N ASN A 29 18.96 4.20 4.88
CA ASN A 29 20.29 4.04 4.28
C ASN A 29 20.23 3.71 2.78
N ASP A 30 19.03 3.51 2.23
CA ASP A 30 18.80 3.14 0.83
C ASP A 30 19.46 1.80 0.46
N VAL A 31 19.28 0.79 1.32
CA VAL A 31 19.93 -0.52 1.19
C VAL A 31 18.91 -1.65 1.18
N LEU A 32 19.02 -2.53 0.18
CA LEU A 32 18.35 -3.84 0.19
C LEU A 32 19.09 -4.80 1.13
N LEU A 33 18.42 -5.21 2.21
CA LEU A 33 19.02 -6.08 3.23
C LEU A 33 18.87 -7.57 2.88
N ALA A 34 17.70 -7.95 2.34
CA ALA A 34 17.40 -9.30 1.91
C ALA A 34 16.22 -9.30 0.93
N ALA A 35 16.15 -10.30 0.06
CA ALA A 35 15.11 -10.43 -0.95
C ALA A 35 15.02 -11.85 -1.49
N ASP A 36 13.82 -12.23 -1.94
CA ASP A 36 13.57 -13.41 -2.76
C ASP A 36 12.44 -13.14 -3.77
N ASN A 37 12.65 -13.57 -5.02
CA ASN A 37 11.71 -13.45 -6.15
C ASN A 37 11.03 -12.07 -6.32
N ILE A 38 11.74 -10.96 -6.09
CA ILE A 38 11.13 -9.62 -6.00
C ILE A 38 10.62 -9.04 -7.33
N ASP A 39 11.09 -9.57 -8.46
CA ASP A 39 10.71 -9.11 -9.81
C ASP A 39 9.55 -9.92 -10.42
N ASP A 40 9.09 -10.97 -9.74
CA ASP A 40 7.98 -11.81 -10.20
C ASP A 40 6.66 -11.04 -10.16
N ARG A 41 5.93 -11.08 -11.29
CA ARG A 41 4.59 -10.49 -11.36
C ARG A 41 3.59 -11.32 -10.57
N ARG A 42 2.94 -10.69 -9.59
CA ARG A 42 1.93 -11.34 -8.74
C ARG A 42 0.74 -10.46 -8.47
N ALA A 43 -0.38 -11.09 -8.14
CA ALA A 43 -1.55 -10.38 -7.65
C ALA A 43 -1.24 -9.81 -6.26
N MET A 44 -1.25 -8.48 -6.12
CA MET A 44 -0.90 -7.81 -4.86
C MET A 44 -2.10 -7.51 -3.95
N ALA A 45 -3.30 -7.95 -4.33
CA ALA A 45 -4.55 -7.71 -3.61
C ALA A 45 -4.69 -6.23 -3.16
N SER A 46 -5.10 -5.97 -1.92
CA SER A 46 -5.32 -4.62 -1.40
C SER A 46 -4.07 -3.74 -1.29
N VAL A 47 -2.85 -4.28 -1.46
CA VAL A 47 -1.63 -3.44 -1.56
C VAL A 47 -1.73 -2.49 -2.77
N THR A 48 -2.53 -2.85 -3.79
CA THR A 48 -2.91 -1.95 -4.90
C THR A 48 -3.38 -0.57 -4.43
N LYS A 49 -4.09 -0.50 -3.29
CA LYS A 49 -4.67 0.74 -2.78
C LYS A 49 -3.62 1.76 -2.35
N LEU A 50 -2.36 1.36 -2.12
CA LEU A 50 -1.26 2.31 -1.89
C LEU A 50 -1.09 3.26 -3.09
N MET A 51 -1.19 2.75 -4.33
CA MET A 51 -1.10 3.60 -5.51
C MET A 51 -2.32 4.53 -5.63
N THR A 52 -3.52 4.04 -5.30
CA THR A 52 -4.74 4.88 -5.24
C THR A 52 -4.55 6.05 -4.28
N VAL A 53 -4.04 5.79 -3.07
CA VAL A 53 -3.78 6.84 -2.06
C VAL A 53 -2.74 7.83 -2.54
N LEU A 54 -1.63 7.37 -3.13
CA LEU A 54 -0.60 8.28 -3.66
C LEU A 54 -1.14 9.20 -4.75
N VAL A 55 -1.91 8.67 -5.70
CA VAL A 55 -2.52 9.47 -6.77
C VAL A 55 -3.54 10.46 -6.20
N ALA A 56 -4.36 10.04 -5.24
CA ALA A 56 -5.32 10.92 -4.59
C ALA A 56 -4.66 12.07 -3.82
N LEU A 57 -3.55 11.80 -3.11
CA LEU A 57 -2.76 12.82 -2.41
C LEU A 57 -2.04 13.78 -3.36
N ASP A 58 -1.63 13.32 -4.54
CA ASP A 58 -1.01 14.15 -5.58
C ASP A 58 -2.02 15.11 -6.25
N ARG A 59 -3.30 14.72 -6.29
CA ARG A 59 -4.32 15.42 -7.09
C ARG A 59 -5.39 16.16 -6.29
N GLY A 60 -5.60 15.78 -5.03
CA GLY A 60 -6.63 16.34 -4.17
C GLY A 60 -6.07 16.98 -2.91
N ARG A 61 -6.93 17.71 -2.21
CA ARG A 61 -6.65 18.24 -0.88
C ARG A 61 -7.44 17.45 0.14
N LEU A 62 -6.85 17.27 1.31
CA LEU A 62 -7.40 16.40 2.36
C LEU A 62 -8.77 16.87 2.88
N ASP A 63 -9.09 18.14 2.71
CA ASP A 63 -10.35 18.79 3.06
C ASP A 63 -11.36 18.87 1.92
N ASP A 64 -11.02 18.41 0.70
CA ASP A 64 -11.96 18.34 -0.40
C ASP A 64 -13.10 17.37 -0.04
N LEU A 65 -14.35 17.81 -0.26
CA LEU A 65 -15.53 16.98 -0.07
C LEU A 65 -15.79 16.15 -1.33
N VAL A 66 -15.97 14.85 -1.14
CA VAL A 66 -16.28 13.86 -2.17
C VAL A 66 -17.69 13.34 -1.91
N THR A 67 -18.55 13.46 -2.93
CA THR A 67 -19.89 12.89 -2.90
C THR A 67 -19.83 11.44 -3.32
N VAL A 68 -20.25 10.54 -2.45
CA VAL A 68 -20.25 9.09 -2.69
C VAL A 68 -21.21 8.76 -3.84
N SER A 69 -20.69 8.09 -4.87
CA SER A 69 -21.49 7.63 -6.01
C SER A 69 -22.27 6.35 -5.68
N GLU A 70 -23.34 6.08 -6.43
CA GLU A 70 -24.04 4.78 -6.34
C GLU A 70 -23.11 3.60 -6.64
N THR A 71 -22.14 3.80 -7.54
CA THR A 71 -21.13 2.78 -7.84
C THR A 71 -20.27 2.46 -6.63
N ALA A 72 -19.76 3.48 -5.93
CA ALA A 72 -18.95 3.30 -4.73
C ALA A 72 -19.74 2.63 -3.59
N ALA A 73 -20.97 3.08 -3.36
CA ALA A 73 -21.86 2.50 -2.35
C ALA A 73 -22.31 1.06 -2.66
N GLY A 74 -22.20 0.62 -3.92
CA GLY A 74 -22.50 -0.74 -4.35
C GLY A 74 -21.32 -1.70 -4.30
N VAL A 75 -20.12 -1.24 -3.92
CA VAL A 75 -18.93 -2.09 -3.86
C VAL A 75 -18.91 -2.89 -2.58
N GLY A 76 -19.02 -4.22 -2.70
CA GLY A 76 -18.89 -5.14 -1.57
C GLY A 76 -17.45 -5.54 -1.22
N GLU A 77 -17.34 -6.39 -0.19
CA GLU A 77 -16.10 -6.92 0.39
C GLU A 77 -15.19 -5.85 1.02
N ALA A 78 -14.71 -6.08 2.24
CA ALA A 78 -13.81 -5.17 2.96
C ALA A 78 -14.25 -3.68 2.90
N GLU A 79 -15.55 -3.41 2.98
CA GLU A 79 -16.16 -2.08 2.87
C GLU A 79 -16.29 -1.38 4.24
N VAL A 80 -16.52 -0.06 4.21
CA VAL A 80 -16.87 0.75 5.40
C VAL A 80 -18.33 1.16 5.45
N GLY A 81 -19.11 0.86 4.41
CA GLY A 81 -20.55 1.05 4.35
C GLY A 81 -20.95 2.46 3.91
N LEU A 82 -20.23 3.03 2.94
CA LEU A 82 -20.56 4.34 2.38
C LEU A 82 -21.96 4.34 1.76
N VAL A 83 -22.73 5.42 1.98
CA VAL A 83 -24.07 5.58 1.41
C VAL A 83 -24.04 6.59 0.27
N ALA A 84 -24.69 6.26 -0.85
CA ALA A 84 -24.74 7.14 -2.02
C ALA A 84 -25.34 8.52 -1.68
N GLY A 85 -24.68 9.57 -2.15
CA GLY A 85 -25.07 10.96 -1.90
C GLY A 85 -24.52 11.55 -0.59
N GLU A 86 -23.95 10.75 0.32
CA GLU A 86 -23.20 11.28 1.45
C GLU A 86 -21.94 12.01 0.99
N GLN A 87 -21.49 12.96 1.79
CA GLN A 87 -20.24 13.67 1.57
C GLN A 87 -19.23 13.32 2.65
N TRP A 88 -18.05 12.91 2.21
CA TRP A 88 -16.91 12.59 3.05
C TRP A 88 -15.74 13.46 2.59
N THR A 89 -14.89 13.88 3.52
CA THR A 89 -13.62 14.49 3.15
C THR A 89 -12.71 13.45 2.52
N LEU A 90 -11.82 13.89 1.61
CA LEU A 90 -10.79 13.01 1.05
C LEU A 90 -9.98 12.34 2.17
N ARG A 91 -9.67 13.06 3.26
CA ARG A 91 -9.00 12.48 4.44
C ARG A 91 -9.74 11.28 5.01
N GLU A 92 -11.05 11.36 5.19
CA GLU A 92 -11.84 10.27 5.77
C GLU A 92 -11.85 9.06 4.83
N LEU A 93 -11.99 9.28 3.52
CA LEU A 93 -11.91 8.21 2.51
C LEU A 93 -10.53 7.54 2.50
N LEU A 94 -9.44 8.31 2.47
CA LEU A 94 -8.09 7.77 2.53
C LEU A 94 -7.82 7.02 3.83
N THR A 95 -8.40 7.48 4.95
CA THR A 95 -8.33 6.77 6.23
C THR A 95 -9.08 5.44 6.17
N ALA A 96 -10.29 5.41 5.58
CA ALA A 96 -11.05 4.17 5.37
C ALA A 96 -10.28 3.17 4.49
N ILE A 97 -9.65 3.64 3.42
CA ILE A 97 -8.76 2.83 2.58
C ILE A 97 -7.62 2.23 3.40
N MET A 98 -6.89 3.03 4.16
CA MET A 98 -5.65 2.59 4.82
C MET A 98 -5.90 1.75 6.09
N VAL A 99 -6.97 2.04 6.84
CA VAL A 99 -7.26 1.36 8.12
C VAL A 99 -8.13 0.12 7.91
N ARG A 100 -9.11 0.20 7.00
CA ARG A 100 -10.11 -0.85 6.81
C ARG A 100 -9.96 -1.59 5.49
N SER A 101 -9.02 -1.19 4.64
CA SER A 101 -8.94 -1.69 3.26
C SER A 101 -10.25 -1.43 2.49
N GLY A 102 -10.97 -0.35 2.84
CA GLY A 102 -12.27 0.06 2.27
C GLY A 102 -12.28 0.04 0.75
N ASN A 103 -13.02 -0.90 0.15
CA ASN A 103 -13.17 -0.95 -1.31
C ASN A 103 -14.09 0.16 -1.83
N ASP A 104 -15.23 0.34 -1.17
CA ASP A 104 -16.16 1.46 -1.38
C ASP A 104 -15.45 2.82 -1.33
N ALA A 105 -14.61 3.04 -0.32
CA ALA A 105 -13.82 4.27 -0.19
C ALA A 105 -12.76 4.44 -1.28
N ALA A 106 -12.23 3.36 -1.85
CA ALA A 106 -11.29 3.42 -2.97
C ALA A 106 -11.96 3.72 -4.32
N VAL A 107 -13.27 3.47 -4.44
CA VAL A 107 -14.06 3.72 -5.65
C VAL A 107 -14.76 5.09 -5.62
N ALA A 108 -15.04 5.62 -4.42
CA ALA A 108 -15.64 6.95 -4.20
C ALA A 108 -14.81 8.09 -4.82
#